data_AF-A0AB32TSS4-F1
#
_entry.id   AF-A0AB32TSS4-F1
#
_cell.length_a   1.000
_cell.length_b   1.000
_cell.length_c   1.000
_cell.angle_alpha   90.00
_cell.angle_beta   90.00
_cell.angle_gamma   90.00
#
_symmetry.space_group_name_H-M   'P 1'
#
loop_
_entity.id
_entity.type
_entity.pdbx_description
1 polymer ?
#
loop_
_entity_poly.entity_id
_entity_poly.type
_entity_poly.pdbx_seq_one_letter_code
_entity_poly.pdbx_strand_id
1 'polypeptide(L)'
;MTRVTSAPACPSVLQLLDWFDRPRRYILILERPDPCQDLQSFCEENGCLDERLAKKVLVQLIAALKHCESRGVLHRDVKPENLLISTESQDIKLLDFGCGDLLKRSTYKYFCVVVSILTNCITVWYGNATEKDRKRLQRVVRTAEKIIRSPLPSLQTIYHHRVHKRTASILKDPTHPQHGLFTLLPSGRRWVQVVPLSCCA
;
A
#
# COMPACT_ATOMS: atom_id res chain seq x y z
N MET A 1 28.90 1.49 5.54
CA MET A 1 27.44 1.70 5.46
C MET A 1 27.09 1.89 3.99
N THR A 2 26.37 0.96 3.37
CA THR A 2 26.01 1.10 1.95
C THR A 2 24.95 2.18 1.81
N ARG A 3 25.28 3.26 1.11
CA ARG A 3 24.37 4.38 0.89
C ARG A 3 23.52 4.11 -0.36
N VAL A 4 22.24 3.83 -0.17
CA VAL A 4 21.27 3.66 -1.28
C VAL A 4 21.24 4.91 -2.17
N THR A 5 21.45 6.07 -1.55
CA THR A 5 21.43 7.40 -2.18
C THR A 5 22.73 7.78 -2.89
N SER A 6 23.78 6.95 -2.82
CA SER A 6 25.02 7.21 -3.56
C SER A 6 24.79 7.07 -5.07
N ALA A 7 25.60 7.74 -5.89
CA ALA A 7 25.49 7.67 -7.35
C ALA A 7 25.70 6.23 -7.88
N PRO A 8 24.98 5.79 -8.93
CA PRO A 8 23.85 6.47 -9.57
C PRO A 8 22.65 6.59 -8.62
N ALA A 9 22.01 7.77 -8.61
CA ALA A 9 20.81 8.02 -7.83
C ALA A 9 19.57 7.43 -8.53
N CYS A 10 18.57 7.03 -7.75
CA CYS A 10 17.27 6.62 -8.27
C CYS A 10 16.28 7.77 -8.05
N PRO A 11 15.60 8.29 -9.10
CA PRO A 11 14.64 9.38 -8.94
C PRO A 11 13.51 9.08 -7.95
N SER A 12 13.16 7.81 -7.79
CA SER A 12 12.09 7.31 -6.91
C SER A 12 12.54 6.90 -5.51
N VAL A 13 13.80 7.16 -5.14
CA VAL A 13 14.30 7.05 -3.76
C VAL A 13 14.64 8.45 -3.26
N LEU A 14 14.21 8.79 -2.05
CA LEU A 14 14.52 10.09 -1.46
C LEU A 14 16.02 10.22 -1.20
N GLN A 15 16.64 11.25 -1.75
CA GLN A 15 18.05 11.53 -1.61
C GLN A 15 18.41 12.11 -0.24
N LEU A 16 19.38 11.48 0.42
CA LEU A 16 20.12 12.07 1.53
C LEU A 16 21.15 13.04 0.96
N LEU A 17 20.93 14.34 1.20
CA LEU A 17 21.79 15.43 0.76
C LEU A 17 23.02 15.59 1.66
N ASP A 18 22.80 15.54 2.98
CA ASP A 18 23.88 15.66 3.97
C ASP A 18 23.49 14.97 5.30
N TRP A 19 24.44 14.80 6.20
CA TRP A 19 24.18 14.33 7.55
C TRP A 19 25.24 14.85 8.52
N PHE A 20 24.83 15.08 9.76
CA PHE A 20 25.71 15.52 10.82
C PHE A 20 25.67 14.57 12.00
N ASP A 21 26.84 14.22 12.50
CA ASP A 21 27.00 13.60 13.80
C ASP A 21 27.00 14.69 14.90
N ARG A 22 26.24 14.46 15.96
CA ARG A 22 26.22 15.26 17.19
C ARG A 22 26.22 14.28 18.37
N PRO A 23 26.76 14.65 19.55
CA PRO A 23 27.00 13.71 20.66
C PRO A 23 25.81 12.84 21.13
N ARG A 24 24.57 13.21 20.80
CA ARG A 24 23.34 12.46 21.16
C ARG A 24 22.34 12.31 20.03
N ARG A 25 22.67 12.71 18.80
CA ARG A 25 21.73 12.67 17.68
C ARG A 25 22.46 12.68 16.34
N TYR A 26 21.88 12.00 15.37
CA TYR A 26 22.19 12.20 13.96
C TYR A 26 21.19 13.18 13.36
N ILE A 27 21.68 14.11 12.54
CA ILE A 27 20.84 15.01 11.75
C ILE A 27 20.97 14.56 10.30
N LEU A 28 19.85 14.31 9.63
CA LEU A 28 19.80 13.90 8.23
C LEU A 28 19.15 15.02 7.42
N ILE A 29 19.86 15.50 6.40
CA ILE A 29 19.34 16.52 5.47
C ILE A 29 18.89 15.78 4.22
N LEU A 30 17.60 15.84 3.94
CA LEU A 30 16.95 15.09 2.86
C LEU A 30 16.43 16.05 1.81
N GLU A 31 16.39 15.60 0.55
CA GLU A 31 15.55 16.27 -0.43
C GLU A 31 14.08 16.18 0.01
N ARG A 32 13.30 17.19 -0.33
CA ARG A 32 11.85 17.16 -0.17
C ARG A 32 11.23 17.76 -1.44
N PRO A 33 10.50 16.99 -2.25
CA PRO A 33 9.71 17.56 -3.34
C PRO A 33 8.73 18.59 -2.77
N ASP A 34 8.48 19.65 -3.51
CA ASP A 34 7.49 20.67 -3.14
C ASP A 34 6.69 21.06 -4.40
N PRO A 35 5.34 21.04 -4.35
CA PRO A 35 4.50 20.56 -3.25
C PRO A 35 4.49 19.01 -3.15
N CYS A 36 4.46 18.48 -1.92
CA CYS A 36 4.34 17.04 -1.67
C CYS A 36 3.54 16.71 -0.41
N GLN A 37 3.01 15.48 -0.39
CA GLN A 37 2.47 14.82 0.81
C GLN A 37 2.80 13.33 0.80
N ASP A 38 2.61 12.63 1.90
CA ASP A 38 2.70 11.16 1.88
C ASP A 38 1.48 10.55 1.18
N LEU A 39 1.63 9.33 0.66
CA LEU A 39 0.61 8.68 -0.15
C LEU A 39 -0.63 8.31 0.67
N GLN A 40 -0.51 8.13 2.00
CA GLN A 40 -1.68 7.89 2.84
C GLN A 40 -2.55 9.14 2.90
N SER A 41 -1.97 10.28 3.29
CA SER A 41 -2.66 11.56 3.34
C SER A 41 -3.27 11.91 1.99
N PHE A 42 -2.55 11.66 0.89
CA PHE A 42 -3.07 11.89 -0.46
C PHE A 42 -4.34 11.08 -0.75
N CYS A 43 -4.35 9.81 -0.32
CA CYS A 43 -5.51 8.93 -0.51
C CYS A 43 -6.67 9.28 0.44
N GLU A 44 -6.39 9.80 1.62
CA GLU A 44 -7.42 10.27 2.56
C GLU A 44 -8.12 11.52 2.02
N GLU A 45 -7.38 12.45 1.41
CA GLU A 45 -7.91 13.69 0.84
C GLU A 45 -8.61 13.50 -0.52
N ASN A 46 -8.01 12.71 -1.42
CA ASN A 46 -8.47 12.56 -2.81
C ASN A 46 -9.28 11.28 -3.04
N GLY A 47 -9.41 10.44 -2.01
CA GLY A 47 -9.95 9.09 -2.14
C GLY A 47 -8.96 8.12 -2.79
N CYS A 48 -9.51 7.06 -3.37
CA CYS A 48 -8.71 6.01 -3.98
C CYS A 48 -7.93 6.52 -5.21
N LEU A 49 -6.68 6.06 -5.39
CA LEU A 49 -5.92 6.31 -6.61
C LEU A 49 -6.64 5.70 -7.83
N ASP A 50 -6.78 6.49 -8.90
CA ASP A 50 -7.24 5.95 -10.18
C ASP A 50 -6.22 4.95 -10.78
N GLU A 51 -6.62 4.18 -11.80
CA GLU A 51 -5.74 3.16 -12.41
C GLU A 51 -4.44 3.76 -12.94
N ARG A 52 -4.51 4.94 -13.55
CA ARG A 52 -3.37 5.62 -14.18
C ARG A 52 -2.33 5.98 -13.13
N LEU A 53 -2.77 6.58 -12.03
CA LEU A 53 -1.94 6.99 -10.91
C LEU A 53 -1.43 5.79 -10.13
N ALA A 54 -2.28 4.80 -9.81
CA ALA A 54 -1.86 3.58 -9.14
C ALA A 54 -0.76 2.84 -9.92
N LYS A 55 -0.90 2.75 -11.25
CA LYS A 55 0.13 2.18 -12.13
C LYS A 55 1.43 2.99 -12.08
N LYS A 56 1.35 4.33 -12.12
CA LYS A 56 2.51 5.22 -12.05
C LYS A 56 3.27 5.02 -10.73
N VAL A 57 2.56 5.06 -9.61
CA VAL A 57 3.09 4.80 -8.26
C VAL A 57 3.76 3.44 -8.18
N LEU A 58 3.11 2.37 -8.66
CA LEU A 58 3.66 1.02 -8.61
C LEU A 58 4.94 0.86 -9.43
N VAL A 59 5.00 1.44 -10.63
CA VAL A 59 6.19 1.37 -11.49
C VAL A 59 7.39 2.04 -10.80
N GLN A 60 7.18 3.24 -10.25
CA GLN A 60 8.22 3.99 -9.55
C GLN A 60 8.65 3.30 -8.25
N LEU A 61 7.70 2.72 -7.51
CA LEU A 61 8.01 1.99 -6.29
C LEU A 61 8.85 0.75 -6.58
N ILE A 62 8.48 -0.01 -7.61
CA ILE A 62 9.24 -1.19 -8.03
C ILE A 62 10.65 -0.77 -8.48
N ALA A 63 10.80 0.36 -9.17
CA ALA A 63 12.11 0.89 -9.56
C ALA A 63 12.95 1.26 -8.32
N ALA A 64 12.35 1.92 -7.33
CA ALA A 64 12.99 2.26 -6.05
C ALA A 64 13.45 1.01 -5.29
N LEU A 65 12.58 0.00 -5.16
CA LEU A 65 12.89 -1.24 -4.45
C LEU A 65 13.98 -2.05 -5.14
N LYS A 66 13.98 -2.11 -6.48
CA LYS A 66 15.07 -2.70 -7.26
C LYS A 66 16.40 -1.97 -7.04
N HIS A 67 16.36 -0.65 -6.93
CA HIS A 67 17.54 0.14 -6.64
C HIS A 67 18.06 -0.14 -5.23
N CYS A 68 17.18 -0.23 -4.22
CA CYS A 68 17.60 -0.64 -2.88
C CYS A 68 18.22 -2.05 -2.90
N GLU A 69 17.58 -3.01 -3.59
CA GLU A 69 18.07 -4.38 -3.70
C GLU A 69 19.43 -4.46 -4.40
N SER A 70 19.64 -3.71 -5.49
CA SER A 70 20.94 -3.66 -6.18
C SER A 70 22.06 -3.07 -5.31
N ARG A 71 21.69 -2.27 -4.31
CA ARG A 71 22.58 -1.73 -3.27
C ARG A 71 22.71 -2.64 -2.05
N GLY A 72 22.10 -3.83 -2.08
CA GLY A 72 22.12 -4.77 -0.95
C GLY A 72 21.29 -4.32 0.25
N VAL A 73 20.36 -3.38 0.06
CA VAL A 73 19.50 -2.82 1.10
C VAL A 73 18.05 -3.28 0.90
N LEU A 74 17.43 -3.73 1.99
CA LEU A 74 16.01 -4.02 2.03
C LEU A 74 15.33 -2.94 2.88
N HIS A 75 14.37 -2.21 2.29
CA HIS A 75 13.67 -1.12 2.97
C HIS A 75 12.88 -1.56 4.21
N ARG A 76 12.32 -2.79 4.17
CA ARG A 76 11.55 -3.47 5.24
C ARG A 76 10.23 -2.83 5.67
N ASP A 77 10.09 -1.52 5.58
CA ASP A 77 8.89 -0.79 6.00
C ASP A 77 8.30 0.02 4.85
N VAL A 78 7.87 -0.64 3.78
CA VAL A 78 7.21 0.07 2.69
C VAL A 78 5.71 0.13 3.00
N LYS A 79 5.22 1.33 3.19
CA LYS A 79 3.82 1.66 3.47
C LYS A 79 3.49 3.00 2.82
N PRO A 80 2.21 3.33 2.61
CA PRO A 80 1.83 4.60 1.97
C PRO A 80 2.42 5.83 2.68
N GLU A 81 2.55 5.80 4.01
CA GLU A 81 3.21 6.83 4.83
C GLU A 81 4.69 7.07 4.45
N ASN A 82 5.37 6.03 3.95
CA ASN A 82 6.78 6.10 3.55
C ASN A 82 6.97 6.39 2.07
N LEU A 83 5.91 6.78 1.36
CA LEU A 83 5.94 7.20 -0.04
C LEU A 83 5.52 8.66 -0.12
N LEU A 84 6.46 9.57 -0.37
CA LEU A 84 6.09 10.93 -0.73
C LEU A 84 5.61 10.97 -2.16
N ILE A 85 4.49 11.63 -2.42
CA ILE A 85 3.98 11.94 -3.75
C ILE A 85 4.03 13.45 -3.97
N SER A 86 4.59 13.89 -5.10
CA SER A 86 4.44 15.28 -5.55
C SER A 86 3.00 15.51 -6.00
N THR A 87 2.32 16.51 -5.44
CA THR A 87 0.92 16.78 -5.82
C THR A 87 0.80 17.44 -7.19
N GLU A 88 1.90 17.98 -7.72
CA GLU A 88 1.98 18.55 -9.06
C GLU A 88 2.32 17.48 -10.11
N SER A 89 3.46 16.80 -9.96
CA SER A 89 3.92 15.83 -10.97
C SER A 89 3.33 14.44 -10.80
N GLN A 90 2.78 14.12 -9.62
CA GLN A 90 2.35 12.76 -9.23
C GLN A 90 3.48 11.73 -9.26
N ASP A 91 4.74 12.16 -9.15
CA ASP A 91 5.88 11.26 -8.95
C ASP A 91 6.06 10.94 -7.48
N ILE A 92 6.46 9.70 -7.20
CA ILE A 92 6.74 9.25 -5.84
C ILE A 92 8.22 9.14 -5.54
N LYS A 93 8.56 9.35 -4.26
CA LYS A 93 9.85 9.05 -3.66
C LYS A 93 9.67 8.20 -2.41
N LEU A 94 10.40 7.09 -2.35
CA LEU A 94 10.46 6.22 -1.19
C LEU A 94 11.33 6.85 -0.10
N LEU A 95 10.76 7.05 1.10
CA LEU A 95 11.43 7.58 2.30
C LEU A 95 12.26 6.51 3.00
N ASP A 96 13.58 6.63 3.03
CA ASP A 96 14.49 5.56 3.49
C ASP A 96 15.06 5.78 4.91
N PHE A 97 14.32 5.55 6.01
CA PHE A 97 14.91 5.64 7.37
C PHE A 97 14.42 4.61 8.39
N GLY A 98 14.79 3.35 8.18
CA GLY A 98 14.84 2.33 9.23
C GLY A 98 15.95 1.32 8.90
N CYS A 99 16.89 1.07 9.83
CA CYS A 99 18.11 0.27 9.62
C CYS A 99 17.91 -0.93 8.66
N GLY A 100 18.31 -0.75 7.40
CA GLY A 100 18.33 -1.81 6.40
C GLY A 100 19.36 -2.85 6.80
N ASP A 101 18.91 -3.92 7.44
CA ASP A 101 19.79 -5.04 7.81
C ASP A 101 20.05 -5.93 6.57
N LEU A 102 21.28 -6.44 6.47
CA LEU A 102 21.82 -7.10 5.29
C LEU A 102 20.91 -8.26 4.86
N LEU A 103 20.64 -8.33 3.56
CA LEU A 103 19.77 -9.31 2.91
C LEU A 103 20.01 -10.76 3.39
N LYS A 104 19.21 -11.20 4.36
CA LYS A 104 18.88 -12.62 4.60
C LYS A 104 17.37 -12.78 4.41
N ARG A 105 17.00 -13.27 3.21
CA ARG A 105 15.64 -13.69 2.75
C ARG A 105 14.56 -12.58 2.68
N SER A 106 14.46 -11.86 1.54
CA SER A 106 13.59 -10.67 1.33
C SER A 106 12.25 -10.88 0.59
N THR A 107 12.00 -12.06 0.02
CA THR A 107 10.91 -12.24 -0.97
C THR A 107 9.50 -12.06 -0.41
N TYR A 108 9.24 -12.54 0.82
CA TYR A 108 7.91 -12.49 1.43
C TYR A 108 7.42 -11.09 1.83
N LYS A 109 8.31 -10.09 1.95
CA LYS A 109 7.93 -8.76 2.44
C LYS A 109 7.54 -7.79 1.32
N TYR A 110 8.20 -7.84 0.16
CA TYR A 110 7.78 -7.07 -1.02
C TYR A 110 6.37 -7.44 -1.50
N PHE A 111 6.02 -8.72 -1.32
CA PHE A 111 4.68 -9.25 -1.53
C PHE A 111 3.61 -8.43 -0.79
N CYS A 112 3.77 -8.23 0.53
CA CYS A 112 2.77 -7.59 1.36
C CYS A 112 2.50 -6.15 0.93
N VAL A 113 3.53 -5.45 0.45
CA VAL A 113 3.48 -4.03 0.06
C VAL A 113 2.80 -3.84 -1.28
N VAL A 114 3.22 -4.60 -2.29
CA VAL A 114 2.61 -4.59 -3.62
C VAL A 114 1.15 -5.01 -3.50
N VAL A 115 0.87 -6.04 -2.70
CA VAL A 115 -0.49 -6.44 -2.37
C VAL A 115 -1.20 -5.32 -1.62
N SER A 116 -0.62 -4.64 -0.62
CA SER A 116 -1.27 -3.53 0.10
C SER A 116 -1.71 -2.41 -0.84
N ILE A 117 -0.81 -1.94 -1.73
CA ILE A 117 -1.11 -0.86 -2.69
C ILE A 117 -2.16 -1.31 -3.70
N LEU A 118 -2.01 -2.52 -4.27
CA LEU A 118 -3.01 -3.07 -5.19
C LEU A 118 -4.35 -3.26 -4.50
N THR A 119 -4.35 -3.73 -3.25
CA THR A 119 -5.54 -4.10 -2.49
C THR A 119 -6.31 -2.93 -1.90
N ASN A 120 -5.65 -1.83 -1.55
CA ASN A 120 -6.33 -0.75 -0.82
C ASN A 120 -7.55 -0.25 -1.62
N CYS A 121 -7.44 -0.26 -2.95
CA CYS A 121 -8.51 0.20 -3.83
C CYS A 121 -9.20 -0.92 -4.63
N ILE A 122 -8.67 -2.16 -4.64
CA ILE A 122 -9.15 -3.21 -5.56
C ILE A 122 -10.65 -3.50 -5.41
N THR A 123 -11.21 -3.37 -4.21
CA THR A 123 -12.65 -3.63 -3.99
C THR A 123 -13.57 -2.57 -4.61
N VAL A 124 -13.05 -1.38 -4.91
CA VAL A 124 -13.84 -0.26 -5.46
C VAL A 124 -13.89 -0.31 -6.99
N TRP A 125 -12.76 -0.61 -7.63
CA TRP A 125 -12.66 -0.52 -9.09
C TRP A 125 -12.66 -1.87 -9.80
N TYR A 126 -12.25 -2.98 -9.17
CA TYR A 126 -12.05 -4.24 -9.89
C TYR A 126 -13.33 -4.79 -10.52
N GLY A 127 -14.46 -4.65 -9.82
CA GLY A 127 -15.78 -5.01 -10.34
C GLY A 127 -16.16 -4.24 -11.61
N ASN A 128 -15.76 -2.97 -11.70
CA ASN A 128 -16.06 -2.07 -12.83
C ASN A 128 -14.97 -2.06 -13.91
N ALA A 129 -13.79 -2.58 -13.64
CA ALA A 129 -12.68 -2.60 -14.60
C ALA A 129 -12.97 -3.53 -15.79
N THR A 130 -12.65 -3.07 -17.00
CA THR A 130 -12.82 -3.88 -18.21
C THR A 130 -11.86 -5.07 -18.20
N GLU A 131 -12.16 -6.12 -18.98
CA GLU A 131 -11.26 -7.27 -19.13
C GLU A 131 -9.86 -6.84 -19.63
N LYS A 132 -9.81 -5.77 -20.44
CA LYS A 132 -8.57 -5.18 -20.95
C LYS A 132 -7.73 -4.56 -19.84
N ASP A 133 -8.36 -3.85 -18.90
CA ASP A 133 -7.69 -3.20 -17.76
C ASP A 133 -7.17 -4.25 -16.78
N ARG A 134 -8.00 -5.26 -16.47
CA ARG A 134 -7.60 -6.41 -15.65
C ARG A 134 -6.38 -7.13 -16.25
N LYS A 135 -6.35 -7.35 -17.57
CA LYS A 135 -5.18 -7.93 -18.27
C LYS A 135 -3.96 -7.02 -18.22
N ARG A 136 -4.11 -5.70 -18.30
CA ARG A 136 -3.01 -4.73 -18.19
C ARG A 136 -2.40 -4.72 -16.79
N LEU A 137 -3.22 -4.63 -15.76
CA LEU A 137 -2.76 -4.65 -14.37
C LEU A 137 -2.18 -6.03 -13.99
N GLN A 138 -2.74 -7.13 -14.50
CA GLN A 138 -2.18 -8.46 -14.26
C GLN A 138 -0.78 -8.60 -14.87
N ARG A 139 -0.48 -7.89 -15.98
CA ARG A 139 0.90 -7.80 -16.49
C ARG A 139 1.82 -7.05 -15.54
N VAL A 140 1.34 -6.00 -14.86
CA VAL A 140 2.11 -5.30 -13.81
C VAL A 140 2.40 -6.25 -12.65
N VAL A 141 1.40 -7.01 -12.19
CA VAL A 141 1.58 -8.04 -11.16
C VAL A 141 2.62 -9.06 -11.61
N ARG A 142 2.52 -9.60 -12.83
CA ARG A 142 3.51 -10.55 -13.39
C ARG A 142 4.91 -9.97 -13.47
N THR A 143 5.04 -8.69 -13.79
CA THR A 143 6.33 -8.00 -13.76
C THR A 143 6.85 -7.94 -12.32
N ALA A 144 6.01 -7.60 -11.35
CA ALA A 144 6.39 -7.62 -9.93
C ALA A 144 6.77 -9.04 -9.44
N GLU A 145 6.05 -10.09 -9.84
CA GLU A 145 6.37 -11.50 -9.56
C GLU A 145 7.78 -11.86 -10.03
N LYS A 146 8.09 -11.51 -11.28
CA LYS A 146 9.42 -11.75 -11.88
C LYS A 146 10.53 -11.01 -11.13
N ILE A 147 10.23 -9.83 -10.62
CA ILE A 147 11.19 -8.98 -9.92
C ILE A 147 11.45 -9.53 -8.51
N ILE A 148 10.39 -9.83 -7.77
CA ILE A 148 10.46 -10.33 -6.39
C ILE A 148 10.97 -11.78 -6.36
N ARG A 149 10.91 -12.51 -7.48
CA ARG A 149 11.21 -13.95 -7.57
C ARG A 149 10.35 -14.78 -6.59
N SER A 150 9.13 -14.33 -6.36
CA SER A 150 8.11 -15.06 -5.63
C SER A 150 6.77 -14.92 -6.35
N PRO A 151 5.93 -15.98 -6.34
CA PRO A 151 4.59 -15.86 -6.88
C PRO A 151 3.79 -14.80 -6.12
N LEU A 152 3.06 -13.96 -6.84
CA LEU A 152 2.09 -13.02 -6.30
C LEU A 152 0.69 -13.58 -6.62
N PRO A 153 -0.30 -13.40 -5.75
CA PRO A 153 -1.66 -13.76 -6.07
C PRO A 153 -2.12 -12.97 -7.30
N SER A 154 -2.92 -13.60 -8.15
CA SER A 154 -3.57 -12.90 -9.26
C SER A 154 -4.44 -11.77 -8.73
N LEU A 155 -4.70 -10.73 -9.54
CA LEU A 155 -5.61 -9.65 -9.16
C LEU A 155 -6.99 -10.18 -8.78
N GLN A 156 -7.45 -11.25 -9.45
CA GLN A 156 -8.71 -11.92 -9.12
C GLN A 156 -8.67 -12.52 -7.71
N THR A 157 -7.58 -13.22 -7.35
CA THR A 157 -7.36 -13.78 -6.02
C THR A 157 -7.32 -12.68 -4.95
N ILE A 158 -6.58 -11.59 -5.24
CA ILE A 158 -6.47 -10.41 -4.37
C ILE A 158 -7.86 -9.78 -4.14
N TYR A 159 -8.62 -9.59 -5.21
CA TYR A 159 -9.97 -9.02 -5.18
C TYR A 159 -10.92 -9.89 -4.35
N HIS A 160 -11.01 -11.19 -4.63
CA HIS A 160 -11.89 -12.10 -3.88
C HIS A 160 -11.54 -12.14 -2.40
N HIS A 161 -10.25 -12.22 -2.07
CA HIS A 161 -9.82 -12.23 -0.67
C HIS A 161 -10.22 -10.94 0.05
N ARG A 162 -10.06 -9.77 -0.60
CA ARG A 162 -10.43 -8.48 -0.01
C ARG A 162 -11.93 -8.26 0.09
N VAL A 163 -12.70 -8.61 -0.95
CA VAL A 163 -14.17 -8.59 -0.89
C VAL A 163 -14.64 -9.49 0.25
N HIS A 164 -14.13 -10.71 0.34
CA HIS A 164 -14.48 -11.62 1.43
C HIS A 164 -14.12 -11.06 2.82
N LYS A 165 -12.92 -10.48 2.99
CA LYS A 165 -12.51 -9.87 4.26
C LYS A 165 -13.38 -8.65 4.61
N ARG A 166 -13.75 -7.83 3.61
CA ARG A 166 -14.65 -6.68 3.77
C ARG A 166 -16.06 -7.13 4.12
N THR A 167 -16.62 -8.11 3.41
CA THR A 167 -17.91 -8.74 3.73
C THR A 167 -17.90 -9.34 5.14
N ALA A 168 -16.84 -10.05 5.52
CA ALA A 168 -16.70 -10.58 6.88
C ALA A 168 -16.61 -9.48 7.94
N SER A 169 -15.97 -8.34 7.63
CA SER A 169 -15.94 -7.17 8.52
C SER A 169 -17.31 -6.53 8.66
N ILE A 170 -18.05 -6.39 7.56
CA ILE A 170 -19.41 -5.85 7.53
C ILE A 170 -20.38 -6.77 8.29
N LEU A 171 -20.24 -8.09 8.14
CA LEU A 171 -21.06 -9.06 8.86
C LEU A 171 -20.71 -9.16 10.35
N LYS A 172 -19.53 -8.70 10.78
CA LYS A 172 -19.13 -8.57 12.18
C LYS A 172 -19.53 -7.22 12.79
N ASP A 173 -19.92 -6.26 11.97
CA ASP A 173 -20.39 -4.96 12.45
C ASP A 173 -21.76 -5.16 13.12
N PRO A 174 -21.88 -4.94 14.44
CA PRO A 174 -23.12 -5.14 15.18
C PRO A 174 -24.23 -4.18 14.76
N THR A 175 -23.93 -3.15 13.95
CA THR A 175 -24.91 -2.21 13.37
C THR A 175 -25.40 -2.65 11.99
N HIS A 176 -24.79 -3.67 11.38
CA HIS A 176 -25.18 -4.13 10.05
C HIS A 176 -26.52 -4.89 10.08
N PRO A 177 -27.50 -4.61 9.19
CA PRO A 177 -28.83 -5.24 9.23
C PRO A 177 -28.85 -6.76 9.09
N GLN A 178 -27.77 -7.35 8.57
CA GLN A 178 -27.61 -8.80 8.41
C GLN A 178 -26.72 -9.43 9.50
N HIS A 179 -26.27 -8.64 10.48
CA HIS A 179 -25.68 -9.17 11.70
C HIS A 179 -26.75 -9.93 12.48
N GLY A 180 -26.42 -11.07 13.10
CA GLY A 180 -27.38 -11.95 13.79
C GLY A 180 -28.13 -11.32 14.98
N LEU A 181 -27.87 -10.04 15.27
CA LEU A 181 -28.60 -9.24 16.26
C LEU A 181 -29.84 -8.57 15.67
N PHE A 182 -29.96 -8.49 14.33
CA PHE A 182 -31.12 -7.92 13.67
C PHE A 182 -32.11 -9.00 13.23
N THR A 183 -33.37 -8.82 13.60
CA THR A 183 -34.49 -9.64 13.12
C THR A 183 -35.43 -8.77 12.28
N LEU A 184 -35.84 -9.26 11.10
CA LEU A 184 -36.82 -8.57 10.26
C LEU A 184 -38.20 -8.66 10.93
N LEU A 185 -38.83 -7.52 11.21
CA LEU A 185 -40.16 -7.49 11.80
C LEU A 185 -41.20 -8.04 10.81
N PRO A 186 -42.34 -8.61 11.28
CA PRO A 186 -43.35 -9.23 10.42
C PRO A 186 -43.89 -8.34 9.29
N SER A 187 -43.80 -7.02 9.43
CA SER A 187 -44.19 -6.07 8.39
C SER A 187 -43.28 -6.08 7.16
N GLY A 188 -42.09 -6.70 7.23
CA GLY A 188 -41.07 -6.69 6.19
C GLY A 188 -40.40 -5.32 5.95
N ARG A 189 -40.78 -4.29 6.72
CA ARG A 189 -40.36 -2.89 6.50
C ARG A 189 -39.34 -2.36 7.50
N ARG A 190 -39.12 -3.07 8.61
CA ARG A 190 -38.29 -2.60 9.72
C ARG A 190 -37.48 -3.75 10.31
N TRP A 191 -36.25 -3.45 10.72
CA TRP A 191 -35.39 -4.35 11.47
C TRP A 191 -35.42 -3.98 12.94
N VAL A 192 -35.42 -4.97 13.83
CA VAL A 192 -35.23 -4.76 15.27
C VAL A 192 -33.87 -5.34 15.67
N GLN A 193 -33.06 -4.55 16.38
CA GLN A 193 -31.80 -5.00 16.96
C GLN A 193 -32.06 -5.52 18.37
N VAL A 194 -31.79 -6.79 18.63
CA VAL A 194 -31.84 -7.39 19.97
C VAL A 194 -30.41 -7.41 20.51
N VAL A 195 -30.08 -6.53 21.44
CA VAL A 195 -28.77 -6.50 22.10
C VAL A 195 -28.85 -7.34 23.38
N PRO A 196 -28.09 -8.44 23.52
CA PRO A 196 -28.04 -9.21 24.76
C PRO A 196 -27.53 -8.35 25.92
N LEU A 197 -28.14 -8.47 27.10
CA LEU A 197 -27.73 -7.73 28.30
C LEU A 197 -26.25 -7.94 28.68
N SER A 198 -25.63 -9.04 28.25
CA SER A 198 -24.20 -9.31 28.44
C SER A 198 -23.26 -8.36 27.71
N CYS A 199 -23.76 -7.56 26.76
CA CYS A 199 -22.97 -6.56 26.02
C CYS A 199 -23.06 -5.15 26.62
N CYS A 200 -23.80 -4.96 27.71
CA CYS A 200 -23.99 -3.67 28.38
C CYS A 200 -23.19 -3.55 29.71
N ALA A 201 -22.16 -4.37 29.90
CA ALA A 201 -21.23 -4.33 31.04
C ALA A 201 -19.80 -3.99 30.59
#